data_AF-A0A0C1R1K2-F1
#
_entry.id   AF-A0A0C1R1K2-F1
#
_cell.length_a   1.000
_cell.length_b   1.000
_cell.length_c   1.000
_cell.angle_alpha   90.00
_cell.angle_beta   90.00
_cell.angle_gamma   90.00
#
_symmetry.space_group_name_H-M   'P 1'
#
loop_
_entity.id
_entity.type
_entity.pdbx_description
1 polymer ?
#
loop_
_entity_poly.entity_id
_entity_poly.type
_entity_poly.pdbx_seq_one_letter_code
_entity_poly.pdbx_strand_id
1 'polypeptide(L)' 'MSEQMEQNKQTEANKKWQEKNREKSRYLRDRSTSRGFIKNRATKEDLEELKKLINERENSMGSLNEN' A
#
# COMPACT_ATOMS: atom_id res chain seq x y z
N MET A 1 -35.13 23.50 5.30
CA MET A 1 -34.33 23.07 6.48
C MET A 1 -34.18 21.55 6.55
N SER A 2 -34.10 20.83 5.42
CA SER A 2 -34.05 19.35 5.41
C SER A 2 -32.89 18.76 4.59
N GLU A 3 -32.23 19.53 3.73
CA GLU A 3 -31.18 19.03 2.82
C GLU A 3 -29.79 18.87 3.46
N GLN A 4 -29.51 19.54 4.59
CA GLN A 4 -28.18 19.49 5.22
C GLN A 4 -27.94 18.22 6.06
N MET A 5 -28.99 17.46 6.41
CA MET A 5 -28.86 16.21 7.17
C MET A 5 -28.52 15.00 6.29
N GLU A 6 -28.85 15.03 4.99
CA GLU A 6 -28.63 13.89 4.07
C GLU A 6 -27.17 13.79 3.61
N GLN A 7 -26.51 14.93 3.35
CA GLN A 7 -25.08 14.95 3.01
C GLN A 7 -24.17 14.41 4.12
N ASN A 8 -24.55 14.60 5.38
CA ASN A 8 -23.72 14.20 6.51
C ASN A 8 -23.70 12.67 6.73
N LYS A 9 -24.82 11.98 6.45
CA LYS A 9 -24.90 10.50 6.50
C LYS A 9 -24.09 9.82 5.39
N GLN A 10 -24.03 10.41 4.20
CA GLN A 10 -23.15 9.95 3.13
C GLN A 10 -21.68 10.10 3.50
N THR A 11 -21.34 11.12 4.30
CA THR A 11 -19.97 11.38 4.72
C THR A 11 -19.44 10.30 5.66
N GLU A 12 -20.25 9.82 6.60
CA GLU A 12 -19.85 8.75 7.53
C GLU A 12 -19.76 7.38 6.86
N ALA A 13 -20.71 7.07 5.96
CA ALA A 13 -20.68 5.83 5.17
C ALA A 13 -19.50 5.82 4.18
N ASN A 14 -19.23 6.95 3.51
CA ASN A 14 -18.05 7.09 2.66
C ASN A 14 -16.75 7.06 3.45
N LYS A 15 -16.70 7.64 4.66
CA LYS A 15 -15.53 7.53 5.55
C LYS A 15 -15.26 6.08 5.94
N LYS A 16 -16.28 5.33 6.36
CA LYS A 16 -16.13 3.89 6.67
C LYS A 16 -15.71 3.07 5.44
N TRP A 17 -16.24 3.38 4.27
CA TRP A 17 -15.81 2.73 3.03
C TRP A 17 -14.38 3.11 2.66
N GLN A 18 -13.99 4.38 2.82
CA GLN A 18 -12.62 4.84 2.61
C GLN A 18 -11.66 4.24 3.62
N GLU A 19 -12.04 4.06 4.88
CA GLU A 19 -11.24 3.37 5.91
C GLU A 19 -11.04 1.90 5.56
N LYS A 20 -12.11 1.20 5.17
CA LYS A 20 -12.04 -0.19 4.71
C LYS A 20 -11.21 -0.35 3.42
N ASN A 21 -11.16 0.69 2.59
CA ASN A 21 -10.31 0.75 1.40
C ASN A 21 -8.98 1.49 1.62
N ARG A 22 -8.69 1.94 2.85
CA ARG A 22 -7.52 2.76 3.16
C ARG A 22 -6.26 1.94 3.09
N GLU A 23 -6.32 0.72 3.61
CA GLU A 23 -5.22 -0.24 3.54
C GLU A 23 -4.91 -0.63 2.09
N LYS A 24 -5.95 -0.92 1.31
CA LYS A 24 -5.80 -1.23 -0.12
C LYS A 24 -5.25 -0.04 -0.91
N SER A 25 -5.74 1.17 -0.64
CA SER A 25 -5.25 2.39 -1.28
C SER A 25 -3.83 2.71 -0.88
N ARG A 26 -3.48 2.52 0.40
CA ARG A 26 -2.12 2.67 0.92
C ARG A 26 -1.18 1.67 0.26
N TYR A 27 -1.56 0.40 0.20
CA TYR A 27 -0.81 -0.63 -0.52
C TYR A 27 -0.56 -0.24 -1.99
N LEU A 28 -1.58 0.22 -2.71
CA LEU A 28 -1.44 0.64 -4.11
C LEU A 28 -0.55 1.86 -4.27
N ARG A 29 -0.65 2.84 -3.36
CA ARG A 29 0.19 4.04 -3.36
C ARG A 29 1.64 3.67 -3.08
N ASP A 30 1.89 2.88 -2.04
CA ASP A 30 3.23 2.46 -1.64
C ASP A 30 3.87 1.65 -2.77
N ARG A 31 3.14 0.69 -3.35
CA ARG A 31 3.60 -0.10 -4.51
C ARG A 31 3.97 0.77 -5.71
N SER A 32 3.12 1.75 -6.05
CA SER A 32 3.37 2.64 -7.20
C SER A 32 4.57 3.55 -6.96
N THR A 33 4.71 4.04 -5.73
CA THR A 33 5.83 4.90 -5.30
C THR A 33 7.14 4.13 -5.34
N SER A 34 7.19 2.92 -4.76
CA SER A 34 8.37 2.05 -4.81
C SER A 34 8.74 1.68 -6.25
N ARG A 35 7.75 1.37 -7.10
CA ARG A 35 8.00 1.11 -8.54
C ARG A 35 8.61 2.31 -9.24
N GLY A 36 8.09 3.51 -8.99
CA GLY A 36 8.61 4.76 -9.56
C GLY A 36 10.02 5.07 -9.08
N PHE A 37 10.30 4.81 -7.81
CA PHE A 37 11.62 4.95 -7.19
C PHE A 37 12.64 4.02 -7.86
N ILE A 38 12.37 2.70 -7.88
CA ILE A 38 13.23 1.68 -8.50
C ILE A 38 13.50 2.00 -9.97
N LYS A 39 12.49 2.48 -10.71
CA LYS A 39 12.60 2.71 -12.15
C LYS A 39 13.36 3.99 -12.54
N ASN A 40 13.16 5.09 -11.80
CA ASN A 40 13.62 6.41 -12.26
C ASN A 40 14.57 7.13 -11.31
N ARG A 41 14.67 6.71 -10.03
CA ARG A 41 15.40 7.45 -8.99
C ARG A 41 16.46 6.61 -8.26
N ALA A 42 16.29 5.30 -8.22
CA ALA A 42 17.19 4.41 -7.50
C ALA A 42 18.59 4.38 -8.13
N THR A 43 19.61 4.48 -7.28
CA THR A 43 21.00 4.29 -7.67
C THR A 43 21.35 2.80 -7.70
N LYS A 44 22.56 2.46 -8.16
CA LYS A 44 23.04 1.07 -8.19
C LYS A 44 23.06 0.45 -6.78
N GLU A 45 23.51 1.21 -5.79
CA GLU A 45 23.57 0.79 -4.38
C GLU A 45 22.16 0.54 -3.82
N ASP A 46 21.22 1.45 -4.08
CA ASP A 46 19.82 1.27 -3.67
C ASP A 46 19.20 -0.01 -4.26
N LEU A 47 19.49 -0.31 -5.53
CA LEU A 47 19.00 -1.52 -6.17
C LEU A 47 19.56 -2.81 -5.55
N GLU A 48 20.83 -2.78 -5.11
CA GLU A 48 21.43 -3.93 -4.43
C GLU A 48 20.87 -4.11 -3.02
N GLU A 49 20.65 -3.03 -2.27
CA GLU A 49 19.99 -3.08 -0.97
C GLU A 49 18.55 -3.60 -1.09
N LEU A 50 17.78 -3.09 -2.05
CA LEU A 50 16.41 -3.54 -2.30
C LEU A 50 16.36 -5.03 -2.67
N LYS A 51 17.33 -5.53 -3.44
CA LYS A 51 17.43 -6.97 -3.73
C LYS A 51 17.67 -7.80 -2.47
N LYS A 52 18.54 -7.35 -1.56
CA LYS A 52 18.78 -8.03 -0.27
C LYS A 52 17.50 -8.08 0.57
N LEU A 53 16.82 -6.95 0.69
CA LEU A 53 15.55 -6.85 1.41
C LEU A 53 14.46 -7.76 0.83
N ILE A 54 14.37 -7.86 -0.51
CA ILE A 54 13.45 -8.78 -1.17
C ILE A 54 13.81 -10.23 -0.83
N ASN A 55 15.10 -10.60 -0.94
CA ASN A 55 15.56 -11.95 -0.63
C ASN A 55 15.28 -12.34 0.84
N GLU A 56 15.56 -11.46 1.80
CA GLU A 56 15.22 -11.68 3.21
C GLU A 56 13.72 -11.88 3.42
N ARG A 57 12.89 -11.07 2.73
CA ARG A 57 11.44 -11.19 2.81
C ARG A 57 10.93 -12.49 2.18
N GLU A 58 11.48 -12.89 1.04
CA GLU A 58 11.16 -14.14 0.37
C GLU A 58 11.58 -15.35 1.20
N ASN A 59 12.76 -15.35 1.83
CA ASN A 59 13.18 -16.41 2.74
C ASN A 59 12.28 -16.50 3.97
N SER A 60 11.90 -15.35 4.56
CA SER A 60 10.96 -15.30 5.67
C SER A 60 9.56 -15.79 5.30
N MET A 61 9.13 -15.62 4.04
CA MET A 61 7.83 -16.10 3.55
C MET A 61 7.88 -17.55 3.05
N GLY A 62 9.01 -17.99 2.49
CA GLY A 62 9.25 -19.34 1.98
C GLY A 62 9.38 -20.38 3.08
N SER A 63 9.90 -20.00 4.26
CA SER A 63 9.93 -20.84 5.47
C SER A 63 8.52 -21.26 5.96
N LEU A 64 7.44 -20.72 5.42
CA LEU A 64 6.05 -21.08 5.75
C LEU A 64 5.41 -22.09 4.78
N ASN A 65 6.12 -22.53 3.73
CA ASN A 65 5.56 -23.36 2.66
C ASN A 65 6.35 -24.66 2.38
N GLU A 66 6.99 -25.24 3.39
CA GLU A 66 7.39 -26.64 3.37
C GLU A 66 6.49 -27.45 4.33
N ASN A 67 5.39 -27.96 3.77
CA ASN A 67 4.64 -29.14 4.25
C ASN A 67 4.05 -29.87 3.06
#